data_AF-A0A961EV69-F1
#
_entry.id   AF-A0A961EV69-F1
#
_cell.length_a   1.000
_cell.length_b   1.000
_cell.length_c   1.000
_cell.angle_alpha   90.00
_cell.angle_beta   90.00
_cell.angle_gamma   90.00
#
_symmetry.space_group_name_H-M   'P 1'
#
loop_
_entity.id
_entity.type
_entity.pdbx_description
1 polymer ?
#
loop_
_entity_poly.entity_id
_entity_poly.type
_entity_poly.pdbx_seq_one_letter_code
_entity_poly.pdbx_strand_id
1 'polypeptide(L)'
;MELPSEALLYVGDPMCSWCYGFNPVLTKVEEVYGDRLPVQAIMGGLRPGEHAQPMDEKLKKFLTHHWKEVARATGQPFNYEALDREGFSFDAAPACRSVVAFRSFLP
;
A
#
# COMPACT_ATOMS: atom_id res chain seq x y z
N MET A 1 19.83 5.65 4.78
CA MET A 1 18.75 5.37 5.75
C MET A 1 19.38 4.53 6.83
N GLU A 2 19.62 5.11 8.00
CA GLU A 2 20.06 4.34 9.17
C GLU A 2 18.79 3.82 9.84
N LEU A 3 18.63 2.49 9.87
CA LEU A 3 17.56 1.86 10.62
C LEU A 3 18.00 1.77 12.09
N PRO A 4 17.12 2.02 13.06
CA PRO A 4 17.44 1.77 14.46
C PRO A 4 17.77 0.28 14.65
N SER A 5 18.55 -0.03 15.69
CA SER A 5 18.95 -1.41 16.00
C SER A 5 17.76 -2.33 16.24
N GLU A 6 16.62 -1.77 16.66
CA GLU A 6 15.34 -2.46 16.85
C GLU A 6 14.19 -1.62 16.25
N ALA A 7 13.50 -2.17 15.26
CA ALA A 7 12.30 -1.60 14.66
C ALA A 7 11.38 -2.69 14.12
N LEU A 8 10.09 -2.40 14.07
CA LEU A 8 9.14 -3.19 13.30
C LEU A 8 9.19 -2.73 11.85
N LEU A 9 9.72 -3.57 10.96
CA LEU A 9 9.74 -3.29 9.53
C LEU A 9 8.40 -3.66 8.90
N TYR A 10 7.62 -2.66 8.49
CA TYR A 10 6.41 -2.86 7.72
C TYR A 10 6.72 -2.76 6.22
N VAL A 11 6.87 -3.90 5.55
CA VAL A 11 7.05 -3.94 4.09
C VAL A 11 5.66 -3.91 3.44
N GLY A 12 5.35 -2.82 2.75
CA GLY A 12 4.03 -2.61 2.15
C GLY A 12 4.07 -1.70 0.93
N ASP A 13 2.94 -1.58 0.25
CA ASP A 13 2.81 -0.78 -0.97
C ASP A 13 1.50 0.01 -0.95
N PRO A 14 1.49 1.32 -1.31
CA PRO A 14 0.28 2.13 -1.34
C PRO A 14 -0.82 1.60 -2.27
N MET A 15 -0.47 0.83 -3.30
CA MET A 15 -1.41 0.24 -4.25
C MET A 15 -1.78 -1.21 -3.92
N CYS A 16 -1.28 -1.77 -2.81
CA CYS A 16 -1.67 -3.09 -2.34
C CYS A 16 -2.98 -3.02 -1.56
N SER A 17 -4.02 -3.72 -2.05
CA SER A 17 -5.33 -3.74 -1.40
C SER A 17 -5.29 -4.36 0.01
N TRP A 18 -4.46 -5.38 0.24
CA TRP A 18 -4.29 -5.96 1.57
C TRP A 18 -3.52 -5.04 2.52
N CYS A 19 -2.57 -4.22 2.03
CA CYS A 19 -1.93 -3.18 2.83
C CYS A 19 -2.96 -2.14 3.29
N TYR A 20 -3.83 -1.69 2.38
CA TYR A 20 -4.96 -0.83 2.73
C TYR A 20 -5.92 -1.48 3.74
N GLY A 21 -6.22 -2.77 3.54
CA GLY A 21 -6.99 -3.61 4.45
C GLY A 21 -6.41 -3.65 5.87
N PHE A 22 -5.09 -3.77 5.97
CA PHE A 22 -4.36 -3.92 7.22
C PHE A 22 -4.09 -2.59 7.94
N ASN A 23 -4.30 -1.45 7.29
CA ASN A 23 -3.96 -0.14 7.84
C ASN A 23 -4.50 0.10 9.26
N PRO A 24 -5.76 -0.23 9.62
CA PRO A 24 -6.25 -0.03 10.98
C PRO A 24 -5.48 -0.84 12.03
N VAL A 25 -5.01 -2.04 11.67
CA VAL A 25 -4.18 -2.88 12.55
C VAL A 25 -2.78 -2.28 12.68
N LEU A 26 -2.18 -1.83 11.57
CA LEU A 26 -0.87 -1.18 11.60
C LEU A 26 -0.89 0.09 12.47
N THR A 27 -1.91 0.94 12.32
CA THR A 27 -2.13 2.09 13.19
C THR A 27 -2.23 1.66 14.65
N LYS A 28 -2.97 0.58 14.94
CA LYS A 28 -3.08 0.10 16.32
C LYS A 28 -1.75 -0.40 16.89
N VAL A 29 -0.93 -1.05 16.06
CA VAL A 29 0.41 -1.49 16.46
C VAL A 29 1.29 -0.28 16.77
N GLU A 30 1.27 0.76 15.93
CA GLU A 30 2.01 2.01 16.16
C GLU A 30 1.53 2.73 17.42
N GLU A 31 0.22 2.84 17.65
CA GLU A 31 -0.35 3.42 18.88
C GLU A 31 0.10 2.69 20.17
N VAL A 32 0.20 1.37 20.13
CA VAL A 32 0.47 0.55 21.32
C VAL A 32 1.97 0.40 21.59
N TYR A 33 2.77 0.31 20.52
CA TYR A 33 4.19 -0.06 20.62
C TYR A 33 5.16 1.01 20.12
N GLY A 34 4.70 2.09 19.47
CA GLY A 34 5.54 3.06 18.76
C GLY A 34 6.63 3.71 19.63
N ASP A 35 6.37 3.93 20.92
CA ASP A 35 7.34 4.50 21.86
C ASP A 35 8.51 3.54 22.18
N ARG A 36 8.34 2.24 21.95
CA ARG A 36 9.33 1.19 22.29
C ARG A 36 9.92 0.51 21.06
N LEU A 37 9.09 0.31 20.05
CA LEU A 37 9.44 -0.37 18.81
C LEU A 37 8.91 0.49 17.65
N PRO A 38 9.72 1.42 17.14
CA PRO A 38 9.28 2.30 16.06
C PRO A 38 8.92 1.47 14.81
N VAL A 39 7.82 1.84 14.18
CA VAL A 39 7.38 1.21 12.94
C VAL A 39 8.07 1.92 11.78
N GLN A 40 8.84 1.16 10.98
CA GLN A 40 9.52 1.67 9.80
C GLN A 40 8.91 1.06 8.56
N ALA A 41 8.19 1.87 7.79
CA ALA A 41 7.60 1.43 6.54
C ALA A 41 8.68 1.30 5.45
N ILE A 42 8.67 0.20 4.72
CA ILE A 42 9.53 -0.06 3.55
C ILE A 42 8.62 -0.22 2.34
N MET A 43 8.86 0.57 1.29
CA MET A 43 8.08 0.49 0.06
C MET A 43 8.45 -0.76 -0.72
N GLY A 44 7.51 -1.70 -0.82
CA GLY A 44 7.73 -3.01 -1.45
C GLY A 44 7.82 -2.99 -2.97
N GLY A 45 7.15 -2.03 -3.63
CA GLY A 45 7.15 -1.94 -5.10
C GLY A 45 6.38 -3.09 -5.74
N LEU A 46 5.05 -3.09 -5.59
CA LEU A 46 4.17 -4.18 -6.01
C LEU A 46 4.21 -4.45 -7.52
N ARG A 47 4.20 -3.38 -8.34
CA ARG A 47 4.33 -3.40 -9.81
C ARG A 47 5.05 -2.13 -10.28
N PRO A 48 6.37 -2.02 -10.11
CA PRO A 48 7.07 -0.75 -10.31
C PRO A 48 7.57 -0.58 -11.75
N GLY A 49 7.38 0.59 -12.33
CA GLY A 49 8.01 1.03 -13.57
C GLY A 49 7.74 0.08 -14.75
N GLU A 50 8.77 -0.57 -15.27
CA GLU A 50 8.65 -1.50 -16.40
C GLU A 50 7.77 -2.73 -16.10
N HIS A 51 7.53 -3.04 -14.83
CA HIS A 51 6.62 -4.10 -14.40
C HIS A 51 5.17 -3.64 -14.21
N ALA A 52 4.89 -2.36 -14.46
CA ALA A 52 3.54 -1.83 -14.47
C ALA A 52 2.68 -2.55 -15.52
N GLN A 53 1.39 -2.66 -15.22
CA GLN A 53 0.45 -3.35 -16.09
C GLN A 53 -0.67 -2.38 -16.50
N PRO A 54 -1.07 -2.34 -17.78
CA PRO A 54 -2.26 -1.61 -18.16
C PRO A 54 -3.48 -2.20 -17.43
N MET A 55 -4.45 -1.36 -17.10
CA MET A 55 -5.73 -1.79 -16.55
C MET A 55 -6.58 -2.46 -17.64
N ASP A 56 -6.18 -3.68 -18.03
CA ASP A 56 -6.96 -4.52 -18.92
C ASP A 56 -8.07 -5.29 -18.15
N GLU A 57 -8.95 -5.96 -18.90
CA GLU A 57 -10.05 -6.72 -18.31
C GLU A 57 -9.59 -7.85 -17.38
N LYS A 58 -8.38 -8.39 -17.58
CA LYS A 58 -7.84 -9.46 -16.74
C LYS A 58 -7.41 -8.89 -15.38
N LEU A 59 -6.63 -7.80 -15.39
CA LEU A 59 -6.18 -7.13 -14.18
C LEU A 59 -7.36 -6.53 -13.41
N LYS A 60 -8.33 -5.94 -14.10
CA LYS A 60 -9.55 -5.41 -13.51
C LYS A 60 -10.36 -6.50 -12.77
N LYS A 61 -10.57 -7.67 -13.39
CA LYS A 61 -11.23 -8.81 -12.74
C LYS A 61 -10.45 -9.30 -11.52
N PHE A 62 -9.13 -9.41 -11.65
CA PHE A 62 -8.24 -9.80 -10.56
C PHE A 62 -8.34 -8.83 -9.37
N LEU A 63 -8.21 -7.52 -9.60
CA LEU A 63 -8.28 -6.50 -8.56
C LEU A 63 -9.68 -6.42 -7.95
N THR A 64 -10.74 -6.49 -8.75
CA THR A 64 -12.13 -6.49 -8.26
C THR A 64 -12.37 -7.64 -7.29
N HIS A 65 -11.89 -8.85 -7.61
CA HIS A 65 -11.99 -10.00 -6.72
C HIS A 65 -11.26 -9.74 -5.39
N HIS A 66 -10.00 -9.29 -5.44
CA HIS A 66 -9.21 -9.03 -4.23
C HIS A 66 -9.81 -7.91 -3.39
N TRP A 67 -10.31 -6.83 -4.00
CA TRP A 67 -10.94 -5.71 -3.29
C TRP A 67 -12.22 -6.17 -2.57
N LYS A 68 -13.01 -7.07 -3.16
CA LYS A 68 -14.18 -7.67 -2.51
C LYS A 68 -13.80 -8.54 -1.31
N GLU A 69 -12.74 -9.34 -1.43
CA GLU A 69 -12.28 -10.18 -0.31
C GLU A 69 -11.70 -9.33 0.83
N VAL A 70 -10.91 -8.29 0.52
CA VAL A 70 -10.42 -7.34 1.53
C VAL A 70 -11.59 -6.64 2.21
N ALA A 71 -12.54 -6.08 1.44
CA ALA A 71 -13.71 -5.41 2.01
C ALA A 71 -14.50 -6.33 2.95
N ARG A 72 -14.69 -7.61 2.58
CA ARG A 72 -15.36 -8.60 3.43
C ARG A 72 -14.57 -8.88 4.72
N ALA A 73 -13.26 -9.02 4.62
CA ALA A 73 -12.41 -9.39 5.75
C ALA A 73 -12.15 -8.24 6.73
N THR A 74 -12.07 -7.00 6.24
CA THR A 74 -11.59 -5.86 7.02
C THR A 74 -12.63 -4.75 7.20
N GLY A 75 -13.72 -4.78 6.43
CA GLY A 75 -14.73 -3.71 6.41
C GLY A 75 -14.28 -2.42 5.71
N GLN A 76 -13.08 -2.40 5.13
CA GLN A 76 -12.56 -1.21 4.46
C GLN A 76 -13.36 -0.87 3.19
N PRO A 77 -13.68 0.41 2.96
CA PRO A 77 -14.46 0.83 1.79
C PRO A 77 -13.62 0.82 0.51
N PHE A 78 -14.25 0.48 -0.61
CA PHE A 78 -13.63 0.54 -1.94
C PHE A 78 -14.56 1.24 -2.93
N ASN A 79 -13.98 2.09 -3.80
CA ASN A 79 -14.67 2.61 -4.97
C ASN A 79 -14.32 1.75 -6.19
N TYR A 80 -15.20 0.82 -6.56
CA TYR A 80 -14.95 -0.09 -7.68
C TYR A 80 -14.90 0.62 -9.05
N GLU A 81 -15.53 1.79 -9.19
CA GLU A 81 -15.49 2.58 -10.43
C GLU A 81 -14.08 3.10 -10.73
N ALA A 82 -13.20 3.17 -9.72
CA ALA A 82 -11.80 3.55 -9.93
C ALA A 82 -11.04 2.59 -10.86
N LEU A 83 -11.51 1.33 -10.99
CA LEU A 83 -10.93 0.33 -11.89
C LEU A 83 -11.37 0.52 -13.35
N ASP A 84 -12.34 1.40 -13.62
CA ASP A 84 -12.86 1.71 -14.96
C ASP A 84 -12.15 2.88 -15.64
N ARG A 85 -11.11 3.44 -14.99
CA ARG A 85 -10.39 4.59 -15.51
C ARG A 85 -9.64 4.23 -16.81
N GLU A 86 -10.07 4.85 -17.91
CA GLU A 86 -9.42 4.69 -19.21
C GLU A 86 -7.95 5.13 -19.17
N GLY A 87 -7.09 4.34 -19.86
CA GLY A 87 -5.67 4.61 -19.94
C GLY A 87 -4.90 4.46 -18.63
N PHE A 88 -5.51 3.90 -17.57
CA PHE A 88 -4.83 3.72 -16.29
C PHE A 88 -3.76 2.63 -16.39
N SER A 89 -2.54 2.98 -15.99
CA SER A 89 -1.45 2.04 -15.76
C SER A 89 -1.34 1.77 -14.26
N PHE A 90 -1.38 0.50 -13.87
CA PHE A 90 -1.16 0.06 -12.50
C PHE A 90 0.36 0.03 -12.22
N ASP A 91 0.95 1.21 -12.10
CA ASP A 91 2.34 1.43 -11.73
C ASP A 91 2.43 1.90 -10.26
N ALA A 92 3.03 1.08 -9.41
CA ALA A 92 3.22 1.39 -7.99
C ALA A 92 4.40 2.34 -7.72
N ALA A 93 5.34 2.48 -8.67
CA ALA A 93 6.56 3.26 -8.45
C ALA A 93 6.30 4.73 -8.11
N PRO A 94 5.39 5.46 -8.80
CA PRO A 94 5.07 6.84 -8.44
C PRO A 94 4.57 6.95 -7.01
N ALA A 95 3.63 6.10 -6.59
CA ALA A 95 3.06 6.13 -5.25
C ALA A 95 4.11 5.81 -4.16
N CYS A 96 4.93 4.77 -4.37
CA CYS A 96 6.03 4.45 -3.47
C CYS A 96 7.04 5.58 -3.35
N ARG A 97 7.44 6.19 -4.48
CA ARG A 97 8.38 7.32 -4.48
C ARG A 97 7.81 8.55 -3.81
N SER A 98 6.51 8.83 -3.95
CA SER A 98 5.84 9.91 -3.23
C SER A 98 5.93 9.72 -1.72
N VAL A 99 5.70 8.49 -1.20
CA VAL A 99 5.84 8.20 0.23
C VAL A 99 7.29 8.41 0.69
N VAL A 100 8.27 7.92 -0.06
CA VAL A 100 9.69 8.09 0.30
C VAL A 100 10.09 9.57 0.25
N ALA A 101 9.70 10.31 -0.78
CA ALA A 101 9.98 11.74 -0.91
C ALA A 101 9.35 12.55 0.22
N PHE A 102 8.10 12.21 0.60
CA PHE A 102 7.40 12.91 1.67
C PHE A 102 8.08 12.78 3.03
N ARG A 103 8.77 11.66 3.31
CA ARG A 103 9.54 11.48 4.56
C ARG A 103 10.61 12.54 4.77
N SER A 104 11.20 13.07 3.70
CA SER A 104 12.20 14.14 3.78
C SER A 104 11.61 15.50 4.19
N PHE A 105 10.28 15.62 4.21
CA PHE A 105 9.57 16.82 4.66
C PHE A 105 8.98 16.67 6.07
N LEU A 106 9.07 15.49 6.68
CA LEU A 106 8.66 15.29 8.06
C LEU A 106 9.73 15.87 9.00
N PRO A 107 9.31 16.53 10.09
CA PRO A 107 10.22 17.14 11.06
C PRO A 107 11.11 16.12 11.79
#